data_AF-A0A973P8C1-F1
#
_entry.id   AF-A0A973P8C1-F1
#
_cell.length_a   1.000
_cell.length_b   1.000
_cell.length_c   1.000
_cell.angle_alpha   90.00
_cell.angle_beta   90.00
_cell.angle_gamma   90.00
#
_symmetry.space_group_name_H-M   'P 1'
#
loop_
_entity.id
_entity.type
_entity.pdbx_description
1 polymer ?
#
loop_
_entity_poly.entity_id
_entity_poly.type
_entity_poly.pdbx_seq_one_letter_code
_entity_poly.pdbx_strand_id
1 'polypeptide(L)'
;MSEIDTLDAGAASAKEAGADQAPSGSPGLTATDIELLRLLAQGVPMDTIARQLYTSCRTNRRRIRALCEKLGVGTPIEAVAWAARRGYI
;
A
#
# COMPACT_ATOMS: atom_id res chain seq x y z
N MET A 1 -23.49 -11.07 15.76
CA MET A 1 -22.19 -10.35 15.80
C MET A 1 -21.13 -11.13 15.01
N SER A 2 -21.50 -11.54 13.79
CA SER A 2 -20.67 -12.28 12.84
C SER A 2 -21.28 -12.00 11.47
N GLU A 3 -20.66 -11.19 10.61
CA GLU A 3 -21.11 -11.01 9.21
C GLU A 3 -20.11 -10.19 8.36
N ILE A 4 -18.81 -10.51 8.44
CA ILE A 4 -17.84 -10.05 7.42
C ILE A 4 -17.04 -11.25 6.92
N ASP A 5 -17.76 -12.33 6.62
CA ASP A 5 -17.28 -13.41 5.76
C ASP A 5 -18.16 -13.39 4.51
N THR A 6 -17.57 -13.43 3.32
CA THR A 6 -18.20 -13.25 1.98
C THR A 6 -18.23 -11.81 1.44
N LEU A 7 -17.05 -11.21 1.29
CA LEU A 7 -16.74 -10.46 0.06
C LEU A 7 -15.33 -10.87 -0.37
N ASP A 8 -15.26 -12.04 -0.99
CA ASP A 8 -14.27 -12.35 -2.02
C ASP A 8 -14.54 -11.43 -3.22
N ALA A 9 -14.16 -10.17 -3.08
CA ALA A 9 -14.01 -9.27 -4.19
C ALA A 9 -12.51 -9.26 -4.51
N GLY A 10 -12.09 -10.23 -5.32
CA GLY A 10 -10.91 -10.12 -6.15
C GLY A 10 -11.05 -8.91 -7.08
N ALA A 11 -10.84 -7.72 -6.54
CA ALA A 11 -10.90 -6.47 -7.27
C ALA A 11 -9.51 -5.82 -7.25
N ALA A 12 -9.02 -5.60 -8.48
CA ALA A 12 -7.99 -4.66 -8.88
C ALA A 12 -6.52 -5.12 -8.77
N SER A 13 -6.18 -6.21 -9.46
CA SER A 13 -5.17 -6.04 -10.51
C SER A 13 -5.90 -5.54 -11.76
N ALA A 14 -5.35 -4.49 -12.38
CA ALA A 14 -5.76 -3.85 -13.63
C ALA A 14 -6.96 -2.89 -13.59
N LYS A 15 -6.68 -1.63 -13.27
CA LYS A 15 -7.03 -0.53 -14.19
C LYS A 15 -6.04 0.61 -14.01
N GLU A 16 -5.19 0.76 -15.01
CA GLU A 16 -4.42 1.98 -15.25
C GLU A 16 -5.37 3.18 -15.22
N ALA A 17 -5.07 4.16 -14.36
CA ALA A 17 -5.69 5.47 -14.41
C ALA A 17 -4.56 6.51 -14.32
N GLY A 18 -4.22 7.04 -15.48
CA GLY A 18 -3.89 8.45 -15.63
C GLY A 18 -2.49 8.87 -15.21
N ALA A 19 -1.58 8.84 -16.17
CA ALA A 19 -0.66 9.94 -16.49
C ALA A 19 -0.51 11.06 -15.43
N ASP A 20 0.36 10.83 -14.45
CA ASP A 20 1.15 11.91 -13.84
C ASP A 20 2.60 11.43 -13.76
N GLN A 21 3.26 11.41 -14.93
CA GLN A 21 4.71 11.28 -14.98
C GLN A 21 5.32 12.57 -14.43
N ALA A 22 5.44 12.66 -13.10
CA ALA A 22 6.39 13.56 -12.46
C ALA A 22 7.79 12.90 -12.40
N PRO A 23 8.87 13.68 -12.51
CA PRO A 23 10.10 13.26 -13.16
C PRO A 23 10.97 12.31 -12.32
N SER A 24 11.66 11.42 -13.01
CA SER A 24 13.02 10.95 -12.72
C SER A 24 13.30 10.36 -11.32
N GLY A 25 13.02 9.07 -11.12
CA GLY A 25 13.62 8.26 -10.02
C GLY A 25 12.63 7.47 -9.14
N SER A 26 11.34 7.70 -9.31
CA SER A 26 10.28 7.02 -8.55
C SER A 26 9.90 5.68 -9.18
N PRO A 27 9.77 4.58 -8.42
CA PRO A 27 9.32 3.29 -8.94
C PRO A 27 7.84 3.29 -9.40
N GLY A 28 7.18 4.42 -9.61
CA GLY A 28 5.77 4.48 -10.03
C GLY A 28 4.80 4.15 -8.89
N LEU A 29 5.05 4.69 -7.68
CA LEU A 29 4.14 4.54 -6.54
C LEU A 29 2.84 5.30 -6.80
N THR A 30 1.71 4.65 -6.54
CA THR A 30 0.39 5.30 -6.63
C THR A 30 0.09 6.10 -5.35
N ALA A 31 -0.87 7.04 -5.41
CA ALA A 31 -1.28 7.81 -4.24
C ALA A 31 -1.72 6.91 -3.06
N THR A 32 -2.42 5.80 -3.35
CA THR A 32 -2.84 4.85 -2.32
C THR A 32 -1.66 4.05 -1.74
N ASP A 33 -0.60 3.81 -2.52
CA ASP A 33 0.61 3.16 -1.99
C ASP A 33 1.35 4.08 -1.03
N ILE A 34 1.43 5.37 -1.36
CA ILE A 34 1.99 6.40 -0.46
C ILE A 34 1.16 6.48 0.82
N GLU A 35 -0.17 6.49 0.71
CA GLU A 35 -1.05 6.51 1.87
C GLU A 35 -0.88 5.29 2.76
N LEU A 36 -0.77 4.10 2.17
CA LEU A 36 -0.48 2.88 2.91
C LEU A 36 0.86 2.96 3.66
N LEU A 37 1.90 3.50 3.02
CA LEU A 37 3.21 3.71 3.66
C LEU A 37 3.14 4.73 4.81
N ARG A 38 2.34 5.80 4.67
CA ARG A 38 2.11 6.78 5.75
C ARG A 38 1.46 6.15 6.96
N LEU A 39 0.39 5.37 6.75
CA LEU A 39 -0.31 4.70 7.84
C LEU A 39 0.59 3.67 8.55
N LEU A 40 1.41 2.95 7.79
CA LEU A 40 2.42 2.06 8.36
C LEU A 40 3.48 2.83 9.19
N ALA A 41 3.94 3.98 8.70
CA ALA A 41 4.91 4.82 9.40
C ALA A 41 4.36 5.39 10.72
N GLN A 42 3.06 5.65 10.78
CA GLN A 42 2.35 6.06 12.00
C GLN A 42 2.13 4.92 13.00
N GLY A 43 2.52 3.68 12.65
CA GLY A 43 2.31 2.51 13.51
C GLY A 43 0.85 2.06 13.57
N VAL A 44 0.01 2.45 12.60
CA VAL A 44 -1.40 2.07 12.57
C VAL A 44 -1.51 0.56 12.34
N PRO A 45 -2.28 -0.19 13.17
CA PRO A 45 -2.41 -1.62 13.00
C PRO A 45 -3.16 -1.98 11.72
N MET A 46 -2.82 -3.12 11.12
CA MET A 46 -3.31 -3.56 9.80
C MET A 46 -4.83 -3.56 9.67
N ASP A 47 -5.55 -3.96 10.73
CA ASP A 47 -7.02 -3.99 10.76
C ASP A 47 -7.62 -2.57 10.68
N THR A 48 -6.95 -1.58 11.27
CA THR A 48 -7.36 -0.18 11.16
C THR A 48 -7.06 0.36 9.77
N ILE A 49 -5.89 0.05 9.20
CA ILE A 49 -5.55 0.42 7.82
C ILE A 49 -6.57 -0.15 6.84
N ALA A 50 -6.96 -1.41 7.01
CA ALA A 50 -7.96 -2.08 6.18
C ALA A 50 -9.29 -1.31 6.19
N ARG A 51 -9.77 -0.90 7.36
CA ARG A 51 -10.99 -0.08 7.48
C ARG A 51 -10.85 1.29 6.85
N GLN A 52 -9.73 1.99 7.06
CA GLN A 52 -9.51 3.34 6.53
C GLN A 52 -9.40 3.36 4.99
N LEU A 53 -8.79 2.32 4.42
CA LEU A 53 -8.63 2.18 2.96
C LEU A 53 -9.78 1.39 2.31
N TYR A 54 -10.87 1.12 3.03
CA TYR A 54 -12.03 0.35 2.57
C TYR A 54 -11.63 -0.99 1.90
N THR A 55 -10.71 -1.72 2.52
CA THR A 55 -10.14 -2.96 2.00
C THR A 55 -9.97 -4.01 3.10
N SER A 56 -9.44 -5.18 2.75
CA SER A 56 -9.19 -6.27 3.71
C SER A 56 -7.72 -6.32 4.15
N CYS A 57 -7.45 -6.88 5.33
CA CYS A 57 -6.08 -7.11 5.80
C CYS A 57 -5.28 -8.01 4.85
N ARG A 58 -5.95 -8.98 4.19
CA ARG A 58 -5.35 -9.83 3.16
C ARG A 58 -4.92 -9.03 1.94
N THR A 59 -5.76 -8.09 1.48
CA THR A 59 -5.45 -7.20 0.36
C THR A 59 -4.27 -6.30 0.69
N ASN A 60 -4.26 -5.69 1.87
CA ASN A 60 -3.14 -4.86 2.32
C ASN A 60 -1.84 -5.65 2.43
N ARG A 61 -1.85 -6.86 2.99
CA ARG A 61 -0.65 -7.73 3.04
C ARG A 61 -0.11 -8.04 1.65
N ARG A 62 -0.99 -8.37 0.68
CA ARG A 62 -0.58 -8.59 -0.72
C ARG A 62 0.01 -7.32 -1.33
N ARG A 63 -0.62 -6.17 -1.09
CA ARG A 63 -0.16 -4.87 -1.61
C ARG A 63 1.20 -4.47 -1.03
N ILE A 64 1.40 -4.65 0.27
CA ILE A 64 2.69 -4.39 0.93
C ILE A 64 3.77 -5.29 0.35
N ARG A 65 3.48 -6.57 0.11
CA ARG A 65 4.44 -7.47 -0.53
C ARG A 65 4.84 -6.98 -1.92
N ALA A 66 3.86 -6.62 -2.75
CA ALA A 66 4.13 -6.07 -4.08
C ALA A 66 4.91 -4.75 -4.00
N LEU A 67 4.64 -3.91 -2.99
CA LEU A 67 5.43 -2.71 -2.73
C LEU A 67 6.86 -3.04 -2.35
N CYS A 68 7.08 -3.97 -1.41
CA CYS A 68 8.41 -4.39 -1.01
C CYS A 68 9.22 -4.91 -2.22
N GLU A 69 8.62 -5.78 -3.04
CA GLU A 69 9.23 -6.29 -4.27
C GLU A 69 9.58 -5.15 -5.26
N LYS A 70 8.66 -4.20 -5.44
CA LYS A 70 8.84 -3.03 -6.33
C LYS A 70 9.89 -2.03 -5.84
N LEU A 71 10.05 -1.89 -4.51
CA LEU A 71 11.03 -1.02 -3.88
C LEU A 71 12.40 -1.70 -3.69
N GLY A 72 12.48 -3.03 -3.88
CA GLY A 72 13.69 -3.82 -3.66
C GLY A 72 14.03 -4.00 -2.18
N VAL A 73 13.02 -4.04 -1.31
CA VAL A 73 13.17 -4.18 0.15
C VAL A 73 12.52 -5.48 0.63
N GLY A 74 12.98 -6.02 1.76
CA GLY A 74 12.51 -7.28 2.31
C GLY A 74 11.33 -7.14 3.26
N THR A 75 11.16 -5.98 3.89
CA THR A 75 10.18 -5.79 4.98
C THR A 75 9.34 -4.52 4.85
N PRO A 76 8.13 -4.48 5.45
CA PRO A 76 7.30 -3.27 5.43
C PRO A 76 7.97 -2.08 6.10
N ILE A 77 8.75 -2.32 7.16
CA ILE A 77 9.48 -1.26 7.85
C ILE A 77 10.61 -0.71 6.98
N GLU A 78 11.28 -1.56 6.19
CA GLU A 78 12.25 -1.09 5.18
C GLU A 78 11.56 -0.30 4.07
N ALA A 79 10.35 -0.67 3.65
CA ALA A 79 9.57 0.09 2.68
C ALA A 79 9.22 1.49 3.20
N VAL A 80 8.82 1.60 4.46
CA VAL A 80 8.60 2.88 5.15
C VAL A 80 9.89 3.70 5.21
N ALA A 81 11.00 3.08 5.64
CA ALA A 81 12.30 3.76 5.71
C ALA A 81 12.78 4.24 4.33
N TRP A 82 12.57 3.43 3.29
CA TRP A 82 12.85 3.80 1.90
C TRP A 82 12.02 5.01 1.47
N ALA A 83 10.74 5.05 1.83
CA ALA A 83 9.82 6.13 1.47
C ALA A 83 10.20 7.45 2.17
N ALA A 84 10.51 7.39 3.47
CA ALA A 84 10.92 8.56 4.25
C ALA A 84 12.25 9.15 3.75
N ARG A 85 13.26 8.31 3.47
CA ARG A 85 14.56 8.75 2.96
C ARG A 85 14.48 9.46 1.61
N ARG A 86 13.43 9.19 0.83
CA ARG A 86 13.20 9.76 -0.50
C ARG A 86 12.12 10.86 -0.51
N GLY A 87 11.55 11.20 0.65
CA GLY A 87 10.59 12.29 0.79
C GLY A 87 9.18 11.99 0.30
N TYR A 88 8.77 10.71 0.23
CA TYR A 88 7.38 10.36 -0.12
C TYR A 88 6.43 10.49 1.08
N ILE A 89 6.96 10.37 2.30
CA ILE A 89 6.25 10.43 3.58
C ILE A 89 7.06 11.20 4.62
#